data_AF-A0A2H5QX55-F1
#
_entry.id   AF-A0A2H5QX55-F1
#
_cell.length_a   1.000
_cell.length_b   1.000
_cell.length_c   1.000
_cell.angle_alpha   90.00
_cell.angle_beta   90.00
_cell.angle_gamma   90.00
#
_symmetry.space_group_name_H-M   'P 1'
#
loop_
_entity.id
_entity.type
_entity.pdbx_description
1 polymer ?
#
loop_
_entity_poly.entity_id
_entity_poly.type
_entity_poly.pdbx_seq_one_letter_code
_entity_poly.pdbx_strand_id
1 'polypeptide(L)'
;NHQCPFCGNRSGKITMLVRDTETVFDMIPADMVVNAMIVAMVAHAKQSSYVNIYRVGSSLRNPVTSMNILDYSFDYFTKKSWIDNIGKPVKVTKVIIFSRMVGFHGYMKIQYLLPLKLSGFTCRDYNWQNTLCCQYFEGMLTGRRRKTNFVMPLVEIYGPHLLSNATFADRNTEKLRMATRENMMETDIFSFILSALIGKITS
;
A
#
# COMPACT_ATOMS: atom_id res chain seq x y z
N ASN A 1 8.93 -18.94 -10.63
CA ASN A 1 9.02 -17.56 -11.19
C ASN A 1 7.71 -16.82 -10.99
N HIS A 2 7.64 -15.94 -10.00
CA HIS A 2 6.47 -15.12 -9.65
C HIS A 2 7.03 -13.80 -9.12
N GLN A 3 6.72 -12.67 -9.72
CA GLN A 3 7.23 -11.36 -9.29
C GLN A 3 6.01 -10.55 -8.85
N CYS A 4 6.02 -10.08 -7.61
CA CYS A 4 4.93 -9.28 -7.07
C CYS A 4 5.08 -7.85 -7.61
N PRO A 5 4.01 -7.21 -8.11
CA PRO A 5 4.06 -5.86 -8.68
C PRO A 5 4.47 -4.77 -7.68
N PHE A 6 4.46 -5.06 -6.38
CA PHE A 6 4.90 -4.13 -5.32
C PHE A 6 6.41 -4.22 -4.98
N CYS A 7 7.21 -4.92 -5.79
CA CYS A 7 8.62 -5.14 -5.48
C CYS A 7 9.51 -4.13 -6.21
N GLY A 8 10.09 -3.18 -5.46
CA GLY A 8 11.23 -2.40 -5.94
C GLY A 8 12.40 -3.28 -6.38
N ASN A 9 13.28 -2.72 -7.22
CA ASN A 9 14.35 -3.38 -8.01
C ASN A 9 15.36 -4.29 -7.26
N ARG A 10 15.21 -4.54 -5.95
CA ARG A 10 15.98 -5.56 -5.22
C ARG A 10 15.12 -6.78 -4.98
N SER A 11 15.08 -7.70 -5.95
CA SER A 11 14.94 -9.18 -5.86
C SER A 11 14.10 -9.83 -4.73
N GLY A 12 13.23 -9.08 -4.07
CA GLY A 12 12.60 -9.41 -2.82
C GLY A 12 11.11 -9.40 -3.04
N LYS A 13 10.54 -10.60 -3.20
CA LYS A 13 9.12 -10.80 -3.39
C LYS A 13 8.40 -10.55 -2.06
N ILE A 14 7.98 -9.32 -1.80
CA ILE A 14 7.10 -9.02 -0.66
C ILE A 14 5.72 -9.54 -1.03
N THR A 15 5.35 -10.67 -0.44
CA THR A 15 4.08 -11.37 -0.67
C THR A 15 3.10 -11.19 0.48
N MET A 16 3.50 -10.42 1.50
CA MET A 16 2.73 -10.24 2.72
C MET A 16 2.82 -8.80 3.22
N LEU A 17 1.73 -8.30 3.77
CA LEU A 17 1.62 -6.99 4.39
C LEU A 17 0.92 -7.12 5.74
N VAL A 18 1.30 -6.25 6.70
CA VAL A 18 0.59 -6.11 7.97
C VAL A 18 -0.21 -4.84 7.92
N ARG A 19 -1.53 -4.98 7.94
CA ARG A 19 -2.48 -3.89 7.79
C ARG A 19 -3.85 -4.34 8.22
N ASP A 20 -4.56 -3.48 8.94
CA ASP A 20 -5.96 -3.74 9.24
C ASP A 20 -6.80 -3.53 7.97
N THR A 21 -7.64 -4.50 7.66
CA THR A 21 -8.41 -4.58 6.42
C THR A 21 -9.46 -3.48 6.31
N GLU A 22 -9.92 -2.98 7.45
CA GLU A 22 -10.92 -1.91 7.55
C GLU A 22 -10.27 -0.52 7.58
N THR A 23 -8.93 -0.43 7.61
CA THR A 23 -8.23 0.86 7.57
C THR A 23 -8.60 1.62 6.31
N VAL A 24 -9.09 2.84 6.49
CA VAL A 24 -9.40 3.79 5.42
C VAL A 24 -8.12 4.54 5.05
N PHE A 25 -7.88 4.67 3.76
CA PHE A 25 -6.81 5.47 3.20
C PHE A 25 -7.35 6.74 2.55
N ASP A 26 -6.58 7.81 2.72
CA ASP A 26 -6.71 9.00 1.90
C ASP A 26 -5.94 8.81 0.59
N MET A 27 -6.67 8.59 -0.49
CA MET A 27 -6.16 8.73 -1.86
C MET A 27 -6.57 10.11 -2.37
N ILE A 28 -5.61 11.02 -2.40
CA ILE A 28 -5.85 12.41 -2.80
C ILE A 28 -5.23 12.61 -4.18
N PRO A 29 -6.05 12.74 -5.23
CA PRO A 29 -5.53 12.99 -6.57
C PRO A 29 -4.99 14.43 -6.65
N ALA A 30 -3.96 14.63 -7.49
CA ALA A 30 -3.20 15.89 -7.51
C ALA A 30 -4.05 17.10 -7.93
N ASP A 31 -4.95 16.90 -8.90
CA ASP A 31 -5.94 17.86 -9.36
C ASP A 31 -6.85 18.36 -8.23
N MET A 32 -7.27 17.48 -7.31
CA MET A 32 -8.08 17.89 -6.16
C MET A 32 -7.32 18.83 -5.22
N VAL A 33 -6.00 18.61 -5.05
CA VAL A 33 -5.15 19.51 -4.24
C VAL A 33 -5.01 20.88 -4.91
N VAL A 34 -4.75 20.90 -6.22
CA VAL A 34 -4.60 22.14 -7.00
C VAL A 34 -5.91 22.94 -6.98
N ASN A 35 -7.04 22.28 -7.24
CA ASN A 35 -8.34 22.96 -7.23
C ASN A 35 -8.68 23.51 -5.84
N ALA A 36 -8.44 22.75 -4.77
CA ALA A 36 -8.63 23.23 -3.41
C ALA A 36 -7.75 24.45 -3.09
N MET A 37 -6.51 24.47 -3.58
CA MET A 37 -5.58 25.60 -3.42
C MET A 37 -6.09 26.86 -4.13
N ILE A 38 -6.52 26.75 -5.39
CA ILE A 38 -7.06 27.87 -6.16
C ILE A 38 -8.31 28.43 -5.48
N VAL A 39 -9.24 27.56 -5.08
CA VAL A 39 -10.49 27.98 -4.42
C VAL A 39 -10.20 28.66 -3.09
N ALA A 40 -9.26 28.14 -2.29
CA ALA A 40 -8.85 28.77 -1.05
C ALA A 40 -8.25 30.16 -1.29
N MET A 41 -7.39 30.32 -2.30
CA MET A 41 -6.82 31.62 -2.67
C MET A 41 -7.91 32.62 -3.04
N VAL A 42 -8.87 32.22 -3.88
CA VAL A 42 -9.96 33.09 -4.33
C VAL A 42 -10.89 33.47 -3.17
N ALA A 43 -11.29 32.50 -2.34
CA ALA A 43 -12.17 32.72 -1.21
C ALA A 43 -11.58 33.66 -0.16
N HIS A 44 -10.25 33.66 -0.02
CA HIS A 44 -9.53 34.51 0.92
C HIS A 44 -8.85 35.73 0.28
N ALA A 45 -9.05 35.99 -1.01
CA ALA A 45 -8.40 37.07 -1.73
C ALA A 45 -8.64 38.46 -1.12
N LYS A 46 -9.77 38.65 -0.41
CA LYS A 46 -10.16 39.91 0.23
C LYS A 46 -10.09 39.88 1.76
N GLN A 47 -9.65 38.77 2.36
CA GLN A 47 -9.58 38.63 3.82
C GLN A 47 -8.16 38.82 4.31
N SER A 48 -7.94 39.82 5.18
CA SER A 48 -6.70 39.97 5.91
C SER A 48 -6.75 39.15 7.21
N SER A 49 -5.74 38.29 7.40
CA SER A 49 -5.22 37.92 8.74
C SER A 49 -5.81 36.71 9.49
N TYR A 50 -6.23 35.64 8.82
CA TYR A 50 -6.43 34.33 9.49
C TYR A 50 -5.77 33.18 8.73
N VAL A 51 -5.00 32.36 9.44
CA VAL A 51 -4.44 31.11 8.91
C VAL A 51 -5.54 30.06 8.88
N ASN A 52 -6.04 29.74 7.68
CA ASN A 52 -6.99 28.66 7.48
C ASN A 52 -6.26 27.40 7.02
N ILE A 53 -6.43 26.31 7.78
CA ILE A 53 -5.90 24.99 7.41
C ILE A 53 -6.99 24.22 6.69
N TYR A 54 -6.75 23.90 5.42
CA TYR A 54 -7.60 23.06 4.59
C TYR A 54 -7.02 21.66 4.51
N ARG A 55 -7.87 20.68 4.79
CA ARG A 55 -7.52 19.27 4.74
C ARG A 55 -8.24 18.64 3.57
N VAL A 56 -7.49 18.25 2.56
CA VAL A 56 -7.99 17.55 1.39
C VAL A 56 -7.83 16.06 1.68
N GLY A 57 -8.89 15.27 1.51
CA GLY A 57 -8.92 13.85 1.88
C GLY A 57 -10.12 13.15 1.25
N SER A 58 -9.98 11.86 0.97
CA SER A 58 -11.08 11.02 0.48
C SER A 58 -11.84 10.33 1.62
N SER A 59 -11.24 10.19 2.79
CA SER A 59 -11.67 9.32 3.90
C SER A 59 -13.13 9.50 4.34
N LEU A 60 -13.65 10.73 4.38
CA LEU A 60 -15.00 10.99 4.89
C LEU A 60 -16.10 10.82 3.83
N ARG A 61 -15.79 11.07 2.55
CA ARG A 61 -16.80 11.12 1.48
C ARG A 61 -16.73 9.92 0.55
N ASN A 62 -15.52 9.42 0.34
CA ASN A 62 -15.25 8.27 -0.49
C ASN A 62 -14.13 7.43 0.17
N PRO A 63 -14.46 6.72 1.26
CA PRO A 63 -13.48 5.91 1.97
C PRO A 63 -12.98 4.79 1.05
N VAL A 64 -11.67 4.77 0.81
CA VAL A 64 -11.02 3.65 0.13
C VAL A 64 -10.34 2.79 1.19
N THR A 65 -10.75 1.54 1.32
CA THR A 65 -10.15 0.63 2.29
C THR A 65 -8.87 0.00 1.75
N SER A 66 -8.05 -0.54 2.66
CA SER A 66 -6.87 -1.32 2.29
C SER A 66 -7.17 -2.50 1.38
N MET A 67 -8.30 -3.17 1.59
CA MET A 67 -8.75 -4.26 0.73
C MET A 67 -9.07 -3.76 -0.67
N ASN A 68 -9.80 -2.65 -0.78
CA ASN A 68 -10.14 -2.06 -2.08
C ASN A 68 -8.88 -1.73 -2.88
N ILE A 69 -7.86 -1.13 -2.26
CA ILE A 69 -6.59 -0.83 -2.95
C ILE A 69 -5.93 -2.09 -3.49
N LEU A 70 -5.90 -3.16 -2.71
CA LEU A 70 -5.26 -4.42 -3.11
C LEU A 70 -6.06 -5.14 -4.20
N ASP A 71 -7.38 -5.14 -4.12
CA ASP A 71 -8.24 -5.71 -5.16
C ASP A 71 -8.15 -4.90 -6.46
N TYR A 72 -8.22 -3.56 -6.40
CA TYR A 72 -8.02 -2.72 -7.59
C TYR A 72 -6.64 -2.93 -8.21
N SER A 73 -5.59 -3.02 -7.39
CA SER A 73 -4.23 -3.29 -7.89
C SER A 73 -4.16 -4.68 -8.53
N PHE A 74 -4.73 -5.70 -7.89
CA PHE A 74 -4.73 -7.06 -8.41
C PHE A 74 -5.48 -7.14 -9.75
N ASP A 75 -6.67 -6.54 -9.84
CA ASP A 75 -7.48 -6.53 -11.06
C ASP A 75 -6.79 -5.76 -12.18
N TYR A 76 -6.21 -4.59 -11.87
CA TYR A 76 -5.48 -3.77 -12.83
C TYR A 76 -4.29 -4.54 -13.42
N PHE A 77 -3.43 -5.12 -12.58
CA PHE A 77 -2.25 -5.85 -13.05
C PHE A 77 -2.59 -7.22 -13.64
N THR A 78 -3.75 -7.80 -13.32
CA THR A 78 -4.22 -9.02 -13.98
C THR A 78 -4.70 -8.72 -15.40
N LYS A 79 -5.43 -7.62 -15.61
CA LYS A 79 -5.90 -7.19 -16.95
C LYS A 79 -4.76 -6.62 -17.80
N LYS A 80 -3.85 -5.85 -17.20
CA LYS A 80 -2.68 -5.23 -17.84
C LYS A 80 -1.42 -5.82 -17.21
N SER A 81 -1.11 -7.06 -17.58
CA SER A 81 0.09 -7.73 -17.08
C SER A 81 1.34 -7.00 -17.55
N TRP A 82 2.19 -6.61 -16.60
CA TRP A 82 3.51 -6.09 -16.93
C TRP A 82 4.35 -7.20 -17.59
N ILE A 83 5.09 -6.85 -18.64
CA ILE A 83 6.01 -7.74 -19.33
C ILE A 83 7.39 -7.63 -18.68
N ASP A 84 7.98 -8.75 -18.32
CA ASP A 84 9.34 -8.79 -17.76
C ASP A 84 10.42 -8.48 -18.80
N ASN A 85 11.66 -8.35 -18.35
CA ASN A 85 12.82 -8.10 -19.21
C ASN A 85 13.10 -9.23 -20.24
N ILE A 86 12.38 -10.35 -20.14
CA ILE A 86 12.49 -11.55 -20.98
C ILE A 86 11.27 -11.68 -21.91
N GLY A 87 10.37 -10.67 -21.92
CA GLY A 87 9.21 -10.65 -22.80
C GLY A 87 8.02 -11.48 -22.30
N LYS A 88 8.03 -11.97 -21.05
CA LYS A 88 6.94 -12.78 -20.48
C LYS A 88 6.03 -11.97 -19.56
N PRO A 89 4.71 -12.19 -19.62
CA PRO A 89 3.79 -11.52 -18.70
C PRO A 89 4.02 -12.00 -17.26
N VAL A 90 4.17 -11.04 -16.35
CA VAL A 90 4.39 -11.30 -14.93
C VAL A 90 3.10 -11.80 -14.30
N LYS A 91 3.14 -13.02 -13.74
CA LYS A 91 2.02 -13.57 -12.99
C LYS A 91 1.83 -12.82 -11.67
N VAL A 92 0.69 -12.15 -11.54
CA VAL A 92 0.26 -11.47 -10.32
C VAL A 92 -0.40 -12.46 -9.38
N THR A 93 -0.07 -12.38 -8.09
CA THR A 93 -0.71 -13.17 -7.03
C THR A 93 -1.23 -12.21 -5.97
N LYS A 94 -2.39 -12.52 -5.37
CA LYS A 94 -2.92 -11.75 -4.25
C LYS A 94 -1.92 -11.75 -3.08
N VAL A 95 -1.77 -10.58 -2.46
CA VAL A 95 -0.91 -10.37 -1.30
C VAL A 95 -1.62 -10.90 -0.05
N ILE A 96 -0.88 -11.57 0.84
CA ILE A 96 -1.42 -12.03 2.13
C ILE A 96 -1.43 -10.85 3.10
N ILE A 97 -2.57 -10.55 3.71
CA ILE A 97 -2.71 -9.45 4.67
C ILE A 97 -2.89 -10.02 6.07
N PHE A 98 -2.20 -9.43 7.04
CA PHE A 98 -2.38 -9.71 8.45
C PHE A 98 -2.94 -8.48 9.17
N SER A 99 -4.16 -8.57 9.69
CA SER A 99 -4.78 -7.50 10.49
C SER A 99 -4.17 -7.36 11.88
N ARG A 100 -3.36 -8.34 12.34
CA ARG A 100 -2.74 -8.34 13.66
C ARG A 100 -1.28 -8.77 13.58
N MET A 101 -0.44 -8.09 14.36
CA MET A 101 0.98 -8.44 14.50
C MET A 101 1.19 -9.88 14.98
N VAL A 102 0.35 -10.38 15.89
CA VAL A 102 0.50 -11.75 16.42
C VAL A 102 0.36 -12.79 15.30
N GLY A 103 -0.60 -12.60 14.39
CA GLY A 103 -0.79 -13.47 13.23
C GLY A 103 0.41 -13.43 12.27
N PHE A 104 0.93 -12.23 12.01
CA PHE A 104 2.14 -12.04 11.21
C PHE A 104 3.35 -12.74 11.82
N HIS A 105 3.61 -12.54 13.12
CA HIS A 105 4.73 -13.18 13.81
C HIS A 105 4.60 -14.70 13.83
N GLY A 106 3.39 -15.23 14.04
CA GLY A 106 3.12 -16.66 13.98
C GLY A 106 3.44 -17.24 12.59
N TYR A 107 2.94 -16.59 11.54
CA TYR A 107 3.23 -16.99 10.16
C TYR A 107 4.73 -16.92 9.84
N MET A 108 5.42 -15.85 10.23
CA MET A 108 6.87 -15.70 10.03
C MET A 108 7.67 -16.77 10.77
N LYS A 109 7.27 -17.10 12.01
CA LYS A 109 7.90 -18.18 12.77
C LYS A 109 7.73 -19.53 12.09
N ILE A 110 6.53 -19.86 11.63
CA ILE A 110 6.22 -21.16 11.00
C ILE A 110 6.87 -21.30 9.63
N GLN A 111 6.74 -20.29 8.75
CA GLN A 111 7.17 -20.41 7.35
C GLN A 111 8.67 -20.15 7.16
N TYR A 112 9.26 -19.30 8.00
CA TYR A 112 10.63 -18.85 7.82
C TYR A 112 11.54 -19.31 8.96
N LEU A 113 11.19 -19.12 10.23
CA LEU A 113 12.12 -19.40 11.35
C LEU A 113 12.25 -20.89 11.70
N LEU A 114 11.15 -21.64 11.74
CA LEU A 114 11.12 -23.07 12.06
C LEU A 114 11.95 -23.90 11.06
N PRO A 115 11.76 -23.75 9.73
CA PRO A 115 12.60 -24.42 8.74
C PRO A 115 14.08 -24.06 8.88
N LEU A 116 14.40 -22.80 9.20
CA LEU A 116 15.79 -22.35 9.41
C LEU A 116 16.47 -23.03 10.60
N LYS A 117 15.72 -23.31 11.67
CA LYS A 117 16.24 -24.02 12.84
C LYS A 117 16.39 -25.51 12.54
N LEU A 118 15.36 -26.16 12.02
CA LEU A 118 15.34 -27.59 11.75
C LEU A 118 16.39 -28.02 10.70
N SER A 119 16.56 -27.23 9.64
CA SER A 119 17.57 -27.52 8.62
C SER A 119 19.01 -27.39 9.13
N GLY A 120 19.25 -26.52 10.12
CA GLY A 120 20.55 -26.36 10.76
C GLY A 120 20.96 -27.59 11.58
N PHE A 121 19.99 -28.35 12.08
CA PHE A 121 20.22 -29.65 12.72
C PHE A 121 20.46 -30.74 11.67
N THR A 122 19.59 -30.86 10.67
CA THR A 122 19.67 -31.98 9.70
C THR A 122 20.89 -31.94 8.77
N CYS A 123 21.45 -30.75 8.48
CA CYS A 123 22.66 -30.64 7.65
C CYS A 123 23.96 -30.82 8.45
N ARG A 124 23.91 -30.74 9.80
CA ARG A 124 25.08 -30.91 10.66
C ARG A 124 25.34 -32.39 10.97
N ASP A 125 24.29 -33.20 10.95
CA ASP A 125 24.33 -34.63 11.31
C ASP A 125 24.40 -35.56 10.08
N TYR A 126 24.12 -35.07 8.86
CA TYR A 126 24.10 -35.91 7.66
C TYR A 126 25.47 -35.94 6.96
N ASN A 127 26.00 -37.15 6.81
CA ASN A 127 27.30 -37.47 6.23
C ASN A 127 27.53 -36.74 4.89
N TRP A 128 28.72 -36.13 4.75
CA TRP A 128 29.31 -35.30 3.69
C TRP A 128 29.12 -35.69 2.21
N GLN A 129 28.44 -36.78 1.88
CA GLN A 129 28.36 -37.32 0.51
C GLN A 129 27.41 -36.57 -0.42
N ASN A 130 26.61 -35.63 0.07
CA ASN A 130 25.69 -34.86 -0.77
C ASN A 130 25.95 -33.34 -0.63
N THR A 131 27.18 -32.91 -0.93
CA THR A 131 27.61 -31.50 -0.93
C THR A 131 26.67 -30.58 -1.72
N LEU A 132 26.11 -31.08 -2.83
CA LEU A 132 25.13 -30.35 -3.66
C LEU A 132 23.79 -30.13 -2.94
N CYS A 133 23.36 -31.10 -2.13
CA CYS A 133 22.15 -30.99 -1.30
C CYS A 133 22.33 -29.89 -0.24
N CYS A 134 23.47 -29.90 0.46
CA CYS A 134 23.80 -28.90 1.46
C CYS A 134 23.89 -27.48 0.86
N GLN A 135 24.54 -27.31 -0.29
CA GLN A 135 24.64 -26.01 -0.99
C GLN A 135 23.28 -25.49 -1.47
N TYR A 136 22.41 -26.36 -2.00
CA TYR A 136 21.06 -25.99 -2.41
C TYR A 136 20.22 -25.53 -1.21
N PHE A 137 20.25 -26.29 -0.11
CA PHE A 137 19.57 -25.92 1.12
C PHE A 137 20.14 -24.62 1.70
N GLU A 138 21.45 -24.44 1.74
CA GLU A 138 22.09 -23.21 2.21
C GLU A 138 21.67 -21.99 1.39
N GLY A 139 21.59 -22.09 0.06
CA GLY A 139 21.05 -21.05 -0.81
C GLY A 139 19.59 -20.70 -0.50
N MET A 140 18.75 -21.70 -0.26
CA MET A 140 17.35 -21.47 0.12
C MET A 140 17.23 -20.80 1.51
N LEU A 141 18.03 -21.25 2.48
CA LEU A 141 18.02 -20.75 3.86
C LEU A 141 18.58 -19.34 3.95
N THR A 142 19.66 -19.03 3.22
CA THR A 142 20.20 -17.67 3.11
C THR A 142 19.18 -16.72 2.50
N GLY A 143 18.45 -17.15 1.46
CA GLY A 143 17.33 -16.39 0.90
C GLY A 143 16.21 -16.12 1.92
N ARG A 144 15.80 -17.14 2.68
CA ARG A 144 14.79 -17.00 3.75
C ARG A 144 15.28 -16.09 4.88
N ARG A 145 16.53 -16.22 5.34
CA ARG A 145 17.13 -15.33 6.37
C ARG A 145 17.17 -13.88 5.90
N ARG A 146 17.64 -13.61 4.68
CA ARG A 146 17.68 -12.25 4.11
C ARG A 146 16.29 -11.62 4.10
N LYS A 147 15.26 -12.39 3.70
CA LYS A 147 13.88 -11.91 3.69
C LYS A 147 13.36 -11.64 5.09
N THR A 148 13.60 -12.52 6.06
CA THR A 148 13.22 -12.32 7.47
C THR A 148 13.87 -11.07 8.05
N ASN A 149 15.19 -10.93 7.88
CA ASN A 149 15.95 -9.79 8.40
C ASN A 149 15.58 -8.46 7.76
N PHE A 150 15.00 -8.48 6.55
CA PHE A 150 14.52 -7.27 5.88
C PHE A 150 13.07 -6.93 6.26
N VAL A 151 12.16 -7.91 6.23
CA VAL A 151 10.73 -7.67 6.42
C VAL A 151 10.40 -7.42 7.89
N MET A 152 11.07 -8.09 8.83
CA MET A 152 10.74 -8.01 10.25
C MET A 152 10.96 -6.60 10.83
N PRO A 153 12.14 -5.95 10.65
CA PRO A 153 12.33 -4.59 11.13
C PRO A 153 11.42 -3.57 10.44
N LEU A 154 11.16 -3.77 9.14
CA LEU A 154 10.24 -2.90 8.39
C LEU A 154 8.84 -2.93 9.00
N VAL A 155 8.33 -4.14 9.26
CA VAL A 155 7.00 -4.31 9.85
C VAL A 155 6.96 -3.83 11.30
N GLU A 156 8.04 -3.97 12.07
CA GLU A 156 8.10 -3.46 13.45
C GLU A 156 8.07 -1.93 13.50
N ILE A 157 8.82 -1.25 12.61
CA ILE A 157 8.86 0.22 12.56
C ILE A 157 7.54 0.80 12.02
N TYR A 158 7.06 0.28 10.88
CA TYR A 158 5.88 0.85 10.22
C TYR A 158 4.56 0.28 10.74
N GLY A 159 4.62 -0.84 11.47
CA GLY A 159 3.47 -1.58 11.98
C GLY A 159 2.42 -0.76 12.71
N PRO A 160 2.80 0.03 13.73
CA PRO A 160 1.85 0.89 14.45
C PRO A 160 1.12 1.87 13.53
N HIS A 161 1.81 2.39 12.52
CA HIS A 161 1.22 3.31 11.55
C HIS A 161 0.29 2.59 10.56
N LEU A 162 0.68 1.42 10.08
CA LEU A 162 -0.08 0.60 9.12
C LEU A 162 -1.36 -0.01 9.74
N LEU A 163 -1.38 -0.18 11.06
CA LEU A 163 -2.53 -0.67 11.81
C LEU A 163 -3.40 0.45 12.41
N SER A 164 -3.04 1.71 12.19
CA SER A 164 -3.81 2.83 12.74
C SER A 164 -5.00 3.19 11.85
N ASN A 165 -6.18 3.34 12.47
CA ASN A 165 -7.44 3.74 11.83
C ASN A 165 -7.68 5.25 11.94
N ALA A 166 -6.64 6.05 11.67
CA ALA A 166 -6.76 7.50 11.73
C ALA A 166 -7.57 8.01 10.53
N THR A 167 -8.67 8.70 10.81
CA THR A 167 -9.44 9.43 9.80
C THR A 167 -9.22 10.93 9.99
N PHE A 168 -9.12 11.63 8.87
CA PHE A 168 -8.79 13.04 8.83
C PHE A 168 -10.05 13.86 8.57
N ALA A 169 -10.40 14.75 9.51
CA ALA A 169 -11.58 15.61 9.38
C ALA A 169 -11.39 16.71 8.32
N ASP A 170 -12.36 16.87 7.41
CA ASP A 170 -12.32 17.80 6.25
C ASP A 170 -13.21 19.05 6.44
N ARG A 171 -13.65 19.35 7.67
CA ARG A 171 -14.69 20.36 7.98
C ARG A 171 -14.44 21.74 7.35
N ASN A 172 -13.21 22.23 7.36
CA ASN A 172 -12.88 23.55 6.80
C ASN A 172 -12.96 23.56 5.27
N THR A 173 -12.49 22.48 4.64
CA THR A 173 -12.58 22.26 3.19
C THR A 173 -14.04 22.13 2.76
N GLU A 174 -14.87 21.51 3.60
CA GLU A 174 -16.29 21.44 3.34
C GLU A 174 -16.98 22.81 3.42
N LYS A 175 -16.67 23.61 4.44
CA LYS A 175 -17.19 24.98 4.54
C LYS A 175 -16.79 25.82 3.33
N LEU A 176 -15.53 25.70 2.90
CA LEU A 176 -15.02 26.35 1.70
C LEU A 176 -15.83 25.92 0.46
N ARG A 177 -16.02 24.62 0.28
CA ARG A 177 -16.79 24.06 -0.84
C ARG A 177 -18.24 24.57 -0.87
N MET A 178 -18.90 24.63 0.28
CA MET A 178 -20.28 25.13 0.38
C MET A 178 -20.36 26.63 0.07
N ALA A 179 -19.44 27.43 0.62
CA ALA A 179 -19.38 28.86 0.32
C ALA A 179 -19.11 29.15 -1.17
N THR A 180 -18.27 28.36 -1.85
CA THR A 180 -18.03 28.54 -3.29
C THR A 180 -19.24 28.17 -4.14
N ARG A 181 -20.00 27.15 -3.76
CA ARG A 181 -21.26 26.76 -4.44
C ARG A 181 -22.31 27.85 -4.37
N GLU A 182 -22.46 28.49 -3.21
CA GLU A 182 -23.44 29.57 -3.01
C GLU A 182 -23.09 30.84 -3.81
N ASN A 183 -21.80 31.10 -4.02
CA ASN A 183 -21.31 32.28 -4.74
C ASN A 183 -21.26 32.12 -6.28
N MET A 184 -21.76 31.01 -6.84
CA MET A 184 -21.75 30.71 -8.29
C MET A 184 -20.40 30.94 -9.01
N MET A 185 -19.28 30.79 -8.29
CA MET A 185 -17.96 30.76 -8.92
C MET A 185 -17.79 29.40 -9.59
N GLU A 186 -17.95 29.38 -10.91
CA GLU A 186 -17.70 28.28 -11.85
C GLU A 186 -17.79 26.87 -11.25
N THR A 187 -19.01 26.33 -11.28
CA THR A 187 -19.36 24.93 -11.02
C THR A 187 -18.47 23.91 -11.77
N ASP A 188 -17.80 24.31 -12.85
CA ASP A 188 -16.93 23.44 -13.64
C ASP A 188 -15.63 23.05 -12.91
N ILE A 189 -15.10 23.90 -12.02
CA ILE A 189 -13.89 23.60 -11.23
C ILE A 189 -14.13 22.41 -10.26
N PHE A 190 -15.37 22.24 -9.81
CA PHE A 190 -15.78 21.17 -8.89
C PHE A 190 -16.32 19.91 -9.57
N SER A 191 -16.67 19.96 -10.85
CA SER A 191 -17.21 18.82 -11.61
C SER A 191 -16.23 17.64 -11.68
N PHE A 192 -14.93 17.91 -11.50
CA PHE A 192 -13.87 16.91 -11.53
C PHE A 192 -13.82 16.01 -10.29
N ILE A 193 -14.35 16.46 -9.14
CA ILE A 193 -14.30 15.71 -7.88
C ILE A 193 -15.13 14.42 -7.94
N LEU A 194 -16.14 14.34 -8.82
CA LEU A 194 -17.01 13.17 -8.96
C LEU A 194 -16.62 12.28 -10.16
N SER A 195 -16.20 12.88 -11.28
CA SER A 195 -15.92 12.15 -12.53
C SER A 195 -14.56 11.44 -12.52
N ALA A 196 -13.55 11.99 -11.84
CA ALA A 196 -12.22 11.39 -11.81
C ALA A 196 -12.15 10.09 -10.99
N LEU A 197 -13.05 9.92 -10.01
CA LEU A 197 -13.05 8.75 -9.13
C LEU A 197 -13.95 7.62 -9.66
N ILE A 198 -15.01 7.96 -10.40
CA ILE A 198 -15.93 6.96 -10.98
C ILE A 198 -15.50 6.55 -12.41
N GLY A 199 -15.01 7.49 -13.23
CA GLY A 199 -14.75 7.26 -14.65
C GLY A 199 -13.38 6.67 -15.01
N LYS A 200 -12.38 6.76 -14.12
CA LYS A 200 -11.02 6.22 -14.38
C LYS A 200 -10.74 4.86 -13.75
N ILE A 201 -11.58 4.41 -12.83
CA ILE A 201 -11.50 3.07 -12.23
C ILE A 201 -12.28 2.04 -13.05
N THR A 202 -13.15 2.50 -13.97
CA THR A 202 -14.04 1.65 -14.79
C THR A 202 -13.72 1.65 -16.30
N SER A 203 -12.64 2.31 -16.75
CA SER A 203 -12.18 2.32 -18.16
C SER A 203 -10.82 1.67 -18.37
#